data_AF-A0A060YAL1-F1
#
_entry.id   AF-A0A060YAL1-F1
#
_cell.length_a   1.000
_cell.length_b   1.000
_cell.length_c   1.000
_cell.angle_alpha   90.00
_cell.angle_beta   90.00
_cell.angle_gamma   90.00
#
_symmetry.space_group_name_H-M   'P 1'
#
loop_
_entity.id
_entity.type
_entity.pdbx_description
1 polymer ?
#
loop_
_entity_poly.entity_id
_entity_poly.type
_entity_poly.pdbx_seq_one_letter_code
_entity_poly.pdbx_strand_id
1 'polypeptide(L)'
;CVCVCVCVCVCVCISPLRYCSDFRPYFTIHDSEFKEYTTRTQAPPSVILGVTNPFFAKTLQHWPHIIRIGDMKQAGETVKQMKVKKLKNLKTLDSKPGD
;
A
#
# COMPACT_ATOMS: atom_id res chain seq x y z
N CYS A 1 19.33 -4.72 -3.30
CA CYS A 1 19.88 -3.38 -3.01
C CYS A 1 18.87 -2.26 -3.29
N VAL A 2 18.45 -2.04 -4.54
CA VAL A 2 17.58 -0.90 -4.90
C VAL A 2 16.19 -0.95 -4.24
N CYS A 3 15.57 -2.13 -4.18
CA CYS A 3 14.29 -2.35 -3.49
C CYS A 3 14.34 -1.92 -2.02
N VAL A 4 15.42 -2.27 -1.31
CA VAL A 4 15.63 -1.90 0.10
C VAL A 4 15.71 -0.39 0.27
N CYS A 5 16.48 0.29 -0.58
CA CYS A 5 16.63 1.74 -0.51
C CYS A 5 15.29 2.46 -0.64
N VAL A 6 14.40 1.96 -1.51
CA VAL A 6 13.07 2.55 -1.71
C VAL A 6 12.19 2.33 -0.49
N CYS A 7 12.17 1.13 0.08
CA CYS A 7 11.43 0.87 1.31
C CYS A 7 11.87 1.81 2.44
N VAL A 8 13.18 1.98 2.62
CA VAL A 8 13.75 2.88 3.64
C VAL A 8 13.41 4.34 3.35
N CYS A 9 13.49 4.78 2.09
CA CYS A 9 13.16 6.14 1.68
C CYS A 9 11.72 6.50 2.05
N VAL A 10 10.76 5.61 1.79
CA VAL A 10 9.35 5.81 2.17
C VAL A 10 9.20 5.99 3.68
N CYS A 11 9.89 5.18 4.49
CA CYS A 11 9.87 5.34 5.94
C CYS A 11 10.47 6.68 6.39
N VAL A 12 11.57 7.12 5.77
CA VAL A 12 12.22 8.40 6.08
C VAL A 12 11.34 9.59 5.70
N CYS A 13 10.60 9.52 4.59
CA CYS A 13 9.65 10.58 4.18
C CYS A 13 8.51 10.82 5.20
N ILE A 14 8.24 9.87 6.09
CA ILE A 14 7.22 9.98 7.13
C ILE A 14 7.77 10.73 8.37
N SER A 15 9.08 10.98 8.43
CA SER A 15 9.72 11.74 9.50
C SER A 15 9.12 13.15 9.64
N PRO A 16 8.96 13.67 10.87
CA PRO A 16 9.47 13.14 12.14
C PRO A 16 8.60 12.03 12.78
N LEU A 17 7.51 11.61 12.14
CA LEU A 17 6.65 10.55 12.66
C LEU A 17 7.29 9.17 12.47
N ARG A 18 7.15 8.30 13.47
CA ARG A 18 7.66 6.92 13.41
C ARG A 18 6.71 6.09 12.55
N TYR A 19 7.25 5.40 11.55
CA TYR A 19 6.52 4.35 10.85
C TYR A 19 6.29 3.17 11.80
N CYS A 20 5.04 2.88 12.17
CA CYS A 20 4.65 1.79 13.09
C CYS A 20 4.15 0.53 12.36
N SER A 21 4.19 0.53 11.03
CA SER A 21 3.73 -0.59 10.21
C SER A 21 4.89 -1.51 9.84
N ASP A 22 4.57 -2.75 9.46
CA ASP A 22 5.57 -3.72 9.06
C ASP A 22 6.25 -3.32 7.75
N PHE A 23 7.54 -3.63 7.61
CA PHE A 23 8.25 -3.53 6.34
C PHE A 23 9.06 -4.79 6.08
N ARG A 24 8.93 -5.36 4.89
CA ARG A 24 9.71 -6.53 4.43
C ARG A 24 10.46 -6.15 3.16
N PRO A 25 11.76 -5.80 3.25
CA PRO A 25 12.52 -5.27 2.11
C PRO A 25 12.87 -6.32 1.05
N TYR A 26 12.77 -7.61 1.40
CA TYR A 26 12.91 -8.75 0.51
C TYR A 26 11.81 -9.74 0.83
N PHE A 27 10.76 -9.72 0.02
CA PHE A 27 9.63 -10.61 0.12
C PHE A 27 9.62 -11.56 -1.09
N THR A 28 9.47 -12.86 -0.81
CA THR A 28 9.55 -13.90 -1.83
C THR A 28 8.26 -14.72 -1.88
N ILE A 29 8.11 -15.49 -2.97
CA ILE A 29 6.94 -16.37 -3.12
C ILE A 29 6.98 -17.57 -2.18
N HIS A 30 8.16 -17.86 -1.60
CA HIS A 30 8.39 -19.01 -0.73
C HIS A 30 8.10 -18.68 0.74
N ASP A 31 7.92 -17.39 1.07
CA ASP A 31 7.50 -16.97 2.39
C ASP A 31 6.08 -17.50 2.68
N SER A 32 5.88 -18.06 3.88
CA SER A 32 4.59 -18.63 4.29
C SER A 32 3.45 -17.59 4.30
N GLU A 33 3.80 -16.33 4.48
CA GLU A 33 2.87 -15.18 4.48
C GLU A 33 2.45 -14.74 3.06
N PHE A 34 3.04 -15.31 2.00
CA PHE A 34 2.70 -14.98 0.60
C PHE A 34 1.20 -15.08 0.33
N LYS A 35 0.57 -16.14 0.84
CA LYS A 35 -0.86 -16.36 0.64
C LYS A 35 -1.69 -15.29 1.36
N GLU A 36 -1.26 -14.81 2.51
CA GLU A 36 -1.97 -13.79 3.28
C GLU A 36 -1.95 -12.43 2.58
N TYR A 37 -0.77 -12.01 2.12
CA TYR A 37 -0.62 -10.71 1.44
C TYR A 37 -1.19 -10.67 0.02
N THR A 38 -1.26 -11.82 -0.67
CA THR A 38 -1.83 -11.91 -2.02
C THR A 38 -3.33 -12.18 -2.02
N THR A 39 -3.89 -12.68 -0.92
CA THR A 39 -5.33 -12.88 -0.80
C THR A 39 -6.03 -11.53 -0.76
N ARG A 40 -7.12 -11.41 -1.53
CA ARG A 40 -7.95 -10.21 -1.59
C ARG A 40 -8.78 -10.09 -0.31
N THR A 41 -8.15 -9.66 0.78
CA THR A 41 -8.82 -9.35 2.04
C THR A 41 -9.51 -7.97 1.95
N GLN A 42 -10.60 -7.79 2.71
CA GLN A 42 -11.38 -6.54 2.69
C GLN A 42 -10.60 -5.30 3.17
N ALA A 43 -9.52 -5.51 3.93
CA ALA A 43 -8.63 -4.46 4.39
C ALA A 43 -7.19 -4.80 4.00
N PRO A 44 -6.55 -4.02 3.11
CA PRO A 44 -5.16 -4.24 2.76
C PRO A 44 -4.28 -3.98 3.99
N PRO A 45 -3.34 -4.88 4.32
CA PRO A 45 -2.43 -4.66 5.43
C PRO A 45 -1.56 -3.44 5.16
N SER A 46 -1.39 -2.60 6.18
CA SER A 46 -0.44 -1.50 6.18
C SER A 46 0.97 -2.09 6.30
N VAL A 47 1.55 -2.49 5.18
CA VAL A 47 2.90 -3.08 5.10
C VAL A 47 3.61 -2.61 3.84
N ILE A 48 4.93 -2.40 3.93
CA ILE A 48 5.78 -2.12 2.77
C ILE A 48 6.46 -3.43 2.35
N LEU A 49 6.14 -3.94 1.16
CA LEU A 49 6.73 -5.15 0.59
C LEU A 49 7.73 -4.79 -0.52
N GLY A 50 9.00 -5.11 -0.30
CA GLY A 50 10.06 -5.02 -1.29
C GLY A 50 10.18 -6.35 -2.04
N VAL A 51 9.88 -6.34 -3.33
CA VAL A 51 9.92 -7.52 -4.20
C VAL A 51 10.87 -7.27 -5.37
N THR A 52 11.58 -8.31 -5.82
CA THR A 52 12.49 -8.23 -6.98
C THR A 52 11.90 -8.89 -8.23
N ASN A 53 10.90 -9.76 -8.07
CA ASN A 53 10.30 -10.50 -9.16
C ASN A 53 9.05 -9.77 -9.71
N PRO A 54 8.97 -9.49 -11.03
CA PRO A 54 7.83 -8.82 -11.64
C PRO A 54 6.50 -9.59 -11.52
N PHE A 55 6.52 -10.88 -11.18
CA PHE A 55 5.32 -11.68 -10.89
C PHE A 55 4.42 -11.01 -9.83
N PHE A 56 5.04 -10.44 -8.79
CA PHE A 56 4.30 -9.74 -7.72
C PHE A 56 3.50 -8.55 -8.21
N ALA A 57 3.99 -7.86 -9.24
CA ALA A 57 3.29 -6.72 -9.79
C ALA A 57 1.98 -7.12 -10.50
N LYS A 58 1.83 -8.39 -10.89
CA LYS A 58 0.56 -8.96 -11.41
C LYS A 58 -0.33 -9.46 -10.28
N THR A 59 0.24 -10.15 -9.30
CA THR A 59 -0.53 -10.75 -8.20
C THR A 59 -1.09 -9.70 -7.24
N LEU A 60 -0.32 -8.64 -6.98
CA LEU A 60 -0.68 -7.53 -6.09
C LEU A 60 -1.27 -6.33 -6.84
N GLN A 61 -1.83 -6.50 -8.06
CA GLN A 61 -2.44 -5.39 -8.83
C GLN A 61 -3.60 -4.70 -8.10
N HIS A 62 -4.24 -5.41 -7.17
CA HIS A 62 -5.32 -4.90 -6.36
C HIS A 62 -4.84 -3.98 -5.23
N TRP A 63 -3.52 -3.91 -5.00
CA TRP A 63 -2.94 -3.06 -3.97
C TRP A 63 -3.01 -1.60 -4.36
N PRO A 64 -3.25 -0.71 -3.40
CA PRO A 64 -3.60 0.67 -3.71
C PRO A 64 -2.35 1.56 -3.95
N HIS A 65 -1.16 1.08 -3.60
CA HIS A 65 0.13 1.72 -3.86
C HIS A 65 1.12 0.71 -4.46
N ILE A 66 1.67 1.02 -5.63
CA ILE A 66 2.68 0.17 -6.30
C ILE A 66 3.78 1.08 -6.85
N ILE A 67 5.03 0.83 -6.48
CA ILE A 67 6.21 1.55 -6.97
C ILE A 67 7.08 0.56 -7.76
N ARG A 68 7.35 0.87 -9.03
CA ARG A 68 8.21 0.07 -9.91
C ARG A 68 9.54 0.78 -10.12
N ILE A 69 10.65 0.05 -9.99
CA ILE A 69 12.00 0.58 -10.18
C ILE A 69 12.67 -0.13 -11.36
N GLY A 70 13.02 0.63 -12.40
CA GLY A 70 13.57 0.10 -13.66
C GLY A 70 12.60 0.25 -14.86
N ASP A 71 13.19 0.34 -16.06
CA ASP A 71 12.66 0.70 -17.39
C ASP A 71 11.25 1.32 -17.45
N MET A 72 11.23 2.65 -17.61
CA MET A 72 10.07 3.43 -18.02
C MET A 72 9.73 3.14 -19.49
N LYS A 73 9.19 1.95 -19.80
CA LYS A 73 8.27 1.90 -20.93
C LYS A 73 7.01 2.62 -20.49
N GLN A 74 6.76 3.76 -21.11
CA GLN A 74 5.56 4.59 -20.95
C GLN A 74 4.30 3.70 -20.95
N ALA A 75 3.85 3.29 -19.78
CA ALA A 75 2.49 2.85 -19.59
C ALA A 75 1.70 4.13 -19.29
N GLY A 76 1.26 4.79 -20.36
CA GLY A 76 0.23 5.79 -20.28
C GLY A 76 -1.07 5.15 -19.82
N GLU A 77 -1.17 4.79 -18.54
CA GLU A 77 -2.42 4.43 -17.88
C GLU A 77 -2.32 4.86 -16.41
N THR A 78 -2.81 6.08 -16.19
CA THR A 78 -3.45 6.56 -14.97
C THR A 78 -2.76 6.16 -13.67
N VAL A 79 -2.00 7.12 -13.11
CA VAL A 79 -1.96 7.30 -11.66
C VAL A 79 -3.40 7.38 -11.20
N LYS A 80 -4.01 6.24 -10.83
CA LYS A 80 -5.18 6.24 -9.97
C LYS A 80 -4.65 6.79 -8.67
N GLN A 81 -4.72 8.12 -8.57
CA GLN A 81 -4.73 8.84 -7.33
C GLN A 81 -5.47 7.95 -6.35
N MET A 82 -4.76 7.57 -5.29
CA MET A 82 -5.36 7.29 -4.01
C MET A 82 -6.26 8.48 -3.67
N LYS A 83 -7.46 8.48 -4.24
CA LYS A 83 -8.57 9.29 -3.80
C LYS A 83 -8.84 8.74 -2.43
N VAL A 84 -8.30 9.43 -1.43
CA VAL A 84 -8.75 9.38 -0.04
C VAL A 84 -10.25 9.16 -0.14
N LYS A 85 -10.72 7.96 0.20
CA LYS A 85 -12.13 7.65 0.27
C LYS A 85 -12.66 8.60 1.32
N LYS A 86 -13.22 9.73 0.85
CA LYS A 86 -14.01 10.64 1.64
C LYS A 86 -15.08 9.77 2.29
N LEU A 87 -14.94 9.54 3.59
CA LEU A 87 -15.90 8.87 4.44
C LEU A 87 -17.21 9.66 4.31
N LYS A 88 -18.12 9.18 3.48
CA LYS A 88 -19.50 9.70 3.39
C LYS A 88 -20.41 8.70 4.09
N ASN A 89 -20.27 8.57 5.40
CA ASN A 89 -21.34 8.16 6.32
C ASN A 89 -20.84 8.24 7.77
N LEU A 90 -20.55 9.46 8.23
CA LEU A 90 -20.77 9.75 9.65
C LEU A 90 -22.21 10.24 9.72
N LYS A 91 -23.10 9.38 10.21
CA LYS A 91 -24.45 9.77 10.61
C LYS A 91 -24.28 10.87 11.66
N THR A 92 -24.60 12.10 11.30
CA THR A 92 -24.81 13.18 12.26
C THR A 92 -25.95 12.76 13.17
N LEU A 93 -25.65 12.64 14.45
CA LEU A 93 -26.64 12.51 15.52
C LEU A 93 -27.55 13.74 15.47
N ASP A 94 -28.83 13.51 15.23
CA ASP A 94 -29.88 14.51 15.30
C ASP A 94 -30.15 14.81 16.78
N SER A 95 -29.65 15.94 17.27
CA SER A 95 -30.05 16.46 18.58
C SER A 95 -31.34 17.25 18.42
N LYS A 96 -32.45 16.66 18.90
CA LYS A 96 -33.72 17.37 19.10
C LYS A 96 -33.50 18.60 20.01
N PRO A 97 -33.96 19.80 19.63
CA PRO A 97 -34.15 20.89 20.59
C PRO A 97 -35.39 20.60 21.44
N GLY A 98 -35.28 20.88 22.74
CA GLY A 98 -36.34 20.69 23.73
C GLY A 98 -37.51 21.63 23.56
N ASP A 99 -38.64 21.19 24.12
CA ASP A 99 -39.81 21.99 24.47
C ASP A 99 -39.51 22.81 25.75
#